data_AF-A0A814A2B8-F1
#
_entry.id   AF-A0A814A2B8-F1
#
_cell.length_a   1.000
_cell.length_b   1.000
_cell.length_c   1.000
_cell.angle_alpha   90.00
_cell.angle_beta   90.00
_cell.angle_gamma   90.00
#
_symmetry.space_group_name_H-M   'P 1'
#
loop_
_entity.id
_entity.type
_entity.pdbx_description
1 polymer ?
#
loop_
_entity_poly.entity_id
_entity_poly.type
_entity_poly.pdbx_seq_one_letter_code
_entity_poly.pdbx_strand_id
1 'polypeptide(L)'
;MGEYSKALSSHEKAFEIRHKTLPPNHSSLAASYNNIGLVYHNMGEYSKALSFSEKAFEIREKTLPSNHPALATSYYSMGMVYREMGQYSKALRAQEKALEIQHKTLPSNHPHLGTSYNNIGTLYIKMGEHSKALSSQEKALEICQKTLPSNHPSLANSYYNMGLVYENMEDHSKALSYFERALRIYERALPPTHPHIQNVSKSIEIVKKNYKK
;
A
#
# COMPACT_ATOMS: atom_id res chain seq x y z
N MET A 1 -5.10 8.83 20.05
CA MET A 1 -6.48 9.31 19.72
C MET A 1 -6.60 10.84 19.68
N GLY A 2 -5.95 11.60 20.57
CA GLY A 2 -6.13 13.07 20.64
C GLY A 2 -5.56 13.91 19.49
N GLU A 3 -4.61 13.39 18.70
CA GLU A 3 -4.06 14.13 17.54
C GLU A 3 -4.93 13.98 16.29
N TYR A 4 -5.48 12.79 16.05
CA TYR A 4 -6.36 12.55 14.90
C TYR A 4 -7.68 13.32 15.00
N SER A 5 -8.25 13.50 16.19
CA SER A 5 -9.44 14.33 16.38
C SER A 5 -9.18 15.81 16.08
N LYS A 6 -8.01 16.34 16.46
CA LYS A 6 -7.59 17.70 16.11
C LYS A 6 -7.37 17.87 14.61
N ALA A 7 -6.72 16.88 13.98
CA ALA A 7 -6.52 16.86 12.53
C ALA A 7 -7.86 16.82 11.79
N LEU A 8 -8.79 15.96 12.22
CA LEU A 8 -10.13 15.86 11.66
C LEU A 8 -10.86 17.20 11.73
N SER A 9 -10.93 17.82 12.92
CA SER A 9 -11.59 19.11 13.10
C SER A 9 -11.00 20.21 12.21
N SER A 10 -9.67 20.21 12.04
CA SER A 10 -8.99 21.18 11.16
C SER A 10 -9.35 20.97 9.69
N HIS A 11 -9.39 19.72 9.23
CA HIS A 11 -9.77 19.39 7.86
C HIS A 11 -11.25 19.62 7.58
N GLU A 12 -12.15 19.36 8.55
CA GLU A 12 -13.59 19.63 8.43
C GLU A 12 -13.86 21.14 8.32
N LYS A 13 -13.22 21.97 9.15
CA LYS A 13 -13.33 23.44 9.03
C LYS A 13 -12.85 23.94 7.67
N ALA A 14 -11.70 23.45 7.19
CA ALA A 14 -11.19 23.80 5.87
C ALA A 14 -12.12 23.33 4.74
N PHE A 15 -12.72 22.14 4.89
CA PHE A 15 -13.70 21.61 3.97
C PHE A 15 -14.97 22.46 3.93
N GLU A 16 -15.52 22.87 5.07
CA GLU A 16 -16.71 23.73 5.14
C GLU A 16 -16.50 25.05 4.41
N ILE A 17 -15.35 25.71 4.60
CA ILE A 17 -15.02 26.95 3.90
C ILE A 17 -14.99 26.70 2.40
N ARG A 18 -14.26 25.67 1.94
CA ARG A 18 -14.15 25.31 0.52
C ARG A 18 -15.50 24.95 -0.08
N HIS A 19 -16.32 24.19 0.64
CA HIS A 19 -17.64 23.76 0.18
C HIS A 19 -18.61 24.93 -0.01
N LYS A 20 -18.47 25.99 0.80
CA LYS A 20 -19.27 27.22 0.66
C LYS A 20 -18.78 28.13 -0.46
N THR A 21 -17.50 28.11 -0.79
CA THR A 21 -16.89 29.07 -1.72
C THR A 21 -16.60 28.52 -3.11
N LEU A 22 -16.45 27.20 -3.26
CA LEU A 22 -16.06 26.57 -4.51
C LEU A 22 -17.24 25.85 -5.18
N PRO A 23 -17.22 25.73 -6.53
CA PRO A 23 -18.18 24.90 -7.25
C PRO A 23 -18.14 23.43 -6.78
N PRO A 24 -19.27 22.68 -6.85
CA PRO A 24 -19.37 21.31 -6.34
C PRO A 24 -18.31 20.31 -6.85
N ASN A 25 -17.81 20.51 -8.08
CA ASN A 25 -16.81 19.64 -8.70
C ASN A 25 -15.38 20.22 -8.64
N HIS A 26 -15.11 21.22 -7.79
CA HIS A 26 -13.77 21.81 -7.72
C HIS A 26 -12.74 20.81 -7.16
N SER A 27 -11.56 20.72 -7.78
CA SER A 27 -10.50 19.77 -7.42
C SER A 27 -10.05 19.85 -5.95
N SER A 28 -10.08 21.05 -5.36
CA SER A 28 -9.80 21.26 -3.93
C SER A 28 -10.81 20.58 -2.99
N LEU A 29 -12.05 20.35 -3.42
CA LEU A 29 -13.03 19.58 -2.66
C LEU A 29 -12.63 18.10 -2.64
N ALA A 30 -12.21 17.55 -3.78
CA ALA A 30 -11.69 16.18 -3.84
C ALA A 30 -10.47 15.98 -2.93
N ALA A 31 -9.54 16.94 -2.90
CA ALA A 31 -8.39 16.90 -2.00
C ALA A 31 -8.82 16.92 -0.52
N SER A 32 -9.84 17.73 -0.19
CA SER A 32 -10.38 17.81 1.17
C SER A 32 -11.04 16.50 1.61
N TYR A 33 -11.88 15.93 0.75
CA TYR A 33 -12.50 14.62 0.97
C TYR A 33 -11.45 13.53 1.19
N ASN A 34 -10.41 13.47 0.34
CA ASN A 34 -9.33 12.50 0.48
C ASN A 34 -8.58 12.63 1.82
N ASN A 35 -8.30 13.86 2.27
CA ASN A 35 -7.61 14.09 3.54
C ASN A 35 -8.45 13.70 4.75
N ILE A 36 -9.75 14.03 4.75
CA ILE A 36 -10.67 13.59 5.80
C ILE A 36 -10.79 12.06 5.81
N GLY A 37 -10.88 11.44 4.62
CA GLY A 37 -10.87 9.98 4.47
C GLY A 37 -9.62 9.33 5.07
N LEU A 38 -8.43 9.91 4.84
CA LEU A 38 -7.18 9.43 5.42
C LEU A 38 -7.17 9.54 6.95
N VAL A 39 -7.73 10.61 7.52
CA VAL A 39 -7.85 10.74 8.98
C VAL A 39 -8.76 9.65 9.54
N TYR A 40 -9.93 9.40 8.93
CA TYR A 40 -10.81 8.31 9.34
C TYR A 40 -10.14 6.94 9.22
N HIS A 41 -9.37 6.71 8.15
CA HIS A 41 -8.57 5.48 8.00
C HIS A 41 -7.62 5.29 9.18
N ASN A 42 -6.88 6.34 9.57
CA ASN A 42 -5.94 6.28 10.70
C ASN A 42 -6.62 6.15 12.07
N MET A 43 -7.91 6.49 12.16
CA MET A 43 -8.75 6.24 13.33
C MET A 43 -9.35 4.83 13.36
N GLY A 44 -9.15 4.02 12.32
CA GLY A 44 -9.78 2.70 12.17
C GLY A 44 -11.24 2.75 11.70
N GLU A 45 -11.73 3.93 11.33
CA GLU A 45 -13.12 4.18 10.91
C GLU A 45 -13.27 3.94 9.40
N TYR A 46 -13.01 2.71 8.96
CA TYR A 46 -12.81 2.37 7.55
C TYR A 46 -14.04 2.62 6.68
N SER A 47 -15.26 2.43 7.19
CA SER A 47 -16.49 2.73 6.45
C SER A 47 -16.62 4.23 6.13
N LYS A 48 -16.25 5.10 7.08
CA LYS A 48 -16.20 6.55 6.85
C LYS A 48 -15.08 6.88 5.88
N ALA A 49 -13.89 6.32 6.07
CA ALA A 49 -12.75 6.51 5.18
C ALA A 49 -13.08 6.17 3.72
N LEU A 50 -13.82 5.08 3.49
CA LEU A 50 -14.26 4.66 2.17
C LEU A 50 -15.23 5.67 1.57
N SER A 51 -16.27 6.07 2.30
CA SER A 51 -17.27 7.04 1.82
C SER A 51 -16.61 8.37 1.41
N PHE A 52 -15.66 8.86 2.20
CA PHE A 52 -14.91 10.07 1.88
C PHE A 52 -13.98 9.88 0.66
N SER A 53 -13.35 8.71 0.51
CA SER A 53 -12.53 8.38 -0.66
C SER A 53 -13.36 8.29 -1.95
N GLU A 54 -14.57 7.72 -1.88
CA GLU A 54 -15.52 7.64 -3.01
C GLU A 54 -16.00 9.02 -3.46
N LYS A 55 -16.32 9.93 -2.53
CA LYS A 55 -16.66 11.33 -2.87
C LYS A 55 -15.49 12.07 -3.55
N ALA A 56 -14.26 11.84 -3.08
CA ALA A 56 -13.08 12.39 -3.73
C ALA A 56 -12.88 11.83 -5.15
N PHE A 57 -13.12 10.52 -5.32
CA PHE A 57 -13.06 9.86 -6.62
C PHE A 57 -14.12 10.39 -7.58
N GLU A 58 -15.37 10.53 -7.16
CA GLU A 58 -16.48 11.02 -8.01
C GLU A 58 -16.17 12.40 -8.62
N ILE A 59 -15.64 13.33 -7.80
CA ILE A 59 -15.25 14.65 -8.30
C ILE A 59 -14.14 14.54 -9.34
N ARG A 60 -13.11 13.73 -9.07
CA ARG A 60 -11.97 13.53 -9.98
C ARG A 60 -12.41 12.87 -11.28
N GLU A 61 -13.26 11.86 -11.21
CA GLU A 61 -13.78 11.14 -12.38
C GLU A 61 -14.58 12.06 -13.30
N LYS A 62 -15.38 12.98 -12.73
CA LYS A 62 -16.15 13.96 -13.52
C LYS A 62 -15.31 15.07 -14.16
N THR A 63 -14.11 15.35 -13.62
CA THR A 63 -13.35 16.56 -13.99
C THR A 63 -12.01 16.31 -14.65
N LEU A 64 -11.49 15.08 -14.57
CA LEU A 64 -10.17 14.74 -15.05
C LEU A 64 -10.24 13.72 -16.19
N PRO A 65 -9.26 13.72 -17.11
CA PRO A 65 -9.08 12.64 -18.07
C PRO A 65 -8.97 11.27 -17.36
N SER A 66 -9.45 10.21 -18.02
CA SER A 66 -9.51 8.85 -17.44
C SER A 66 -8.14 8.26 -17.05
N ASN A 67 -7.04 8.77 -17.62
CA ASN A 67 -5.67 8.39 -17.30
C ASN A 67 -4.98 9.39 -16.35
N HIS A 68 -5.69 10.33 -15.74
CA HIS A 68 -5.05 11.33 -14.89
C HIS A 68 -4.49 10.69 -13.60
N PRO A 69 -3.24 10.99 -13.18
CA PRO A 69 -2.60 10.36 -12.02
C PRO A 69 -3.39 10.46 -10.71
N ALA A 70 -4.15 11.54 -10.52
CA ALA A 70 -5.01 11.70 -9.34
C ALA A 70 -6.11 10.62 -9.21
N LEU A 71 -6.55 10.01 -10.32
CA LEU A 71 -7.45 8.86 -10.30
C LEU A 71 -6.74 7.60 -9.78
N ALA A 72 -5.47 7.41 -10.15
CA ALA A 72 -4.66 6.33 -9.57
C ALA A 72 -4.50 6.48 -8.06
N THR A 73 -4.30 7.71 -7.57
CA THR A 73 -4.26 7.99 -6.12
C THR A 73 -5.58 7.67 -5.44
N SER A 74 -6.73 7.99 -6.05
CA SER A 74 -8.04 7.63 -5.50
C SER A 74 -8.22 6.11 -5.40
N TYR A 75 -7.91 5.39 -6.49
CA TYR A 75 -7.99 3.94 -6.51
C TYR A 75 -7.05 3.28 -5.49
N TYR A 76 -5.85 3.82 -5.34
CA TYR A 76 -4.91 3.41 -4.30
C TYR A 76 -5.50 3.57 -2.89
N SER A 77 -6.05 4.75 -2.57
CA SER A 77 -6.68 5.02 -1.26
C SER A 77 -7.85 4.08 -0.99
N MET A 78 -8.74 3.88 -1.97
CA MET A 78 -9.85 2.94 -1.83
C MET A 78 -9.36 1.50 -1.67
N GLY A 79 -8.34 1.10 -2.42
CA GLY A 79 -7.73 -0.23 -2.32
C GLY A 79 -7.15 -0.50 -0.94
N MET A 80 -6.48 0.49 -0.35
CA MET A 80 -6.01 0.45 1.03
C MET A 80 -7.15 0.25 2.02
N VAL A 81 -8.22 1.04 1.93
CA VAL A 81 -9.38 0.93 2.84
C VAL A 81 -10.06 -0.43 2.70
N TYR A 82 -10.28 -0.92 1.47
CA TYR A 82 -10.87 -2.25 1.26
C TYR A 82 -10.00 -3.37 1.86
N ARG A 83 -8.67 -3.24 1.81
CA ARG A 83 -7.75 -4.21 2.43
C ARG A 83 -7.93 -4.26 3.94
N GLU A 84 -7.99 -3.11 4.61
CA GLU A 84 -8.19 -3.06 6.06
C GLU A 84 -9.59 -3.57 6.48
N MET A 85 -10.58 -3.48 5.59
CA MET A 85 -11.90 -4.10 5.78
C MET A 85 -11.94 -5.61 5.43
N GLY A 86 -10.81 -6.22 5.04
CA GLY A 86 -10.76 -7.63 4.62
C GLY A 86 -11.39 -7.92 3.24
N GLN A 87 -11.79 -6.89 2.50
CA GLN A 87 -12.42 -7.02 1.17
C GLN A 87 -11.35 -7.14 0.07
N TYR A 88 -10.51 -8.18 0.15
CA TYR A 88 -9.30 -8.31 -0.68
C TYR A 88 -9.55 -8.29 -2.19
N SER A 89 -10.65 -8.88 -2.68
CA SER A 89 -11.00 -8.85 -4.10
C SER A 89 -11.33 -7.44 -4.61
N LYS A 90 -11.98 -6.60 -3.78
CA LYS A 90 -12.25 -5.20 -4.14
C LYS A 90 -10.97 -4.36 -4.05
N ALA A 91 -10.14 -4.63 -3.04
CA ALA A 91 -8.83 -4.00 -2.91
C ALA A 91 -7.95 -4.28 -4.14
N LEU A 92 -7.92 -5.53 -4.60
CA LEU A 92 -7.14 -5.94 -5.77
C LEU A 92 -7.60 -5.20 -7.03
N ARG A 93 -8.90 -5.20 -7.31
CA ARG A 93 -9.46 -4.46 -8.46
C ARG A 93 -9.12 -2.97 -8.43
N ALA A 94 -9.14 -2.35 -7.25
CA ALA A 94 -8.77 -0.94 -7.12
C ALA A 94 -7.26 -0.74 -7.41
N GLN A 95 -6.39 -1.57 -6.83
CA GLN A 95 -4.95 -1.49 -7.06
C GLN A 95 -4.56 -1.78 -8.52
N GLU A 96 -5.24 -2.72 -9.20
CA GLU A 96 -5.05 -3.00 -10.62
C GLU A 96 -5.41 -1.80 -11.50
N LYS A 97 -6.53 -1.11 -11.22
CA LYS A 97 -6.90 0.13 -11.91
C LYS A 97 -5.89 1.25 -11.67
N ALA A 98 -5.40 1.39 -10.44
CA ALA A 98 -4.33 2.36 -10.13
C ALA A 98 -3.06 2.05 -10.93
N LEU A 99 -2.66 0.79 -10.99
CA LEU A 99 -1.50 0.32 -11.74
C LEU A 99 -1.67 0.54 -13.25
N GLU A 100 -2.85 0.31 -13.81
CA GLU A 100 -3.14 0.57 -15.22
C GLU A 100 -2.93 2.04 -15.60
N ILE A 101 -3.42 2.96 -14.77
CA ILE A 101 -3.24 4.40 -14.97
C ILE A 101 -1.76 4.78 -14.85
N GLN A 102 -1.05 4.21 -13.86
CA GLN A 102 0.38 4.44 -13.69
C GLN A 102 1.20 3.97 -14.89
N HIS A 103 0.90 2.80 -15.48
CA HIS A 103 1.57 2.33 -16.70
C HIS A 103 1.37 3.27 -17.89
N LYS A 104 0.20 3.92 -17.99
CA LYS A 104 -0.09 4.89 -19.07
C LYS A 104 0.60 6.24 -18.86
N THR A 105 1.05 6.56 -17.64
CA THR A 105 1.49 7.91 -17.26
C THR A 105 2.92 8.00 -16.75
N LEU A 106 3.53 6.87 -16.37
CA LEU A 106 4.86 6.82 -15.77
C LEU A 106 5.82 6.00 -16.64
N PRO A 107 7.13 6.29 -16.60
CA PRO A 107 8.15 5.40 -17.15
C PRO A 107 8.05 3.99 -16.57
N SER A 108 8.40 2.98 -17.37
CA SER A 108 8.25 1.55 -17.01
C SER A 108 9.04 1.11 -15.77
N ASN A 109 10.06 1.86 -15.38
CA ASN A 109 10.86 1.62 -14.17
C ASN A 109 10.50 2.57 -13.02
N HIS A 110 9.44 3.37 -13.10
CA HIS A 110 9.13 4.34 -12.06
C HIS A 110 8.88 3.66 -10.70
N PRO A 111 9.48 4.13 -9.57
CA PRO A 111 9.37 3.47 -8.26
C PRO A 111 7.92 3.20 -7.78
N HIS A 112 6.98 4.09 -8.12
CA HIS A 112 5.55 3.89 -7.81
C HIS A 112 4.97 2.60 -8.40
N LEU A 113 5.43 2.14 -9.56
CA LEU A 113 5.01 0.86 -10.13
C LEU A 113 5.47 -0.30 -9.22
N GLY A 114 6.69 -0.22 -8.67
CA GLY A 114 7.21 -1.17 -7.70
C GLY A 114 6.37 -1.22 -6.42
N THR A 115 5.97 -0.06 -5.90
CA THR A 115 5.04 0.03 -4.75
C THR A 115 3.69 -0.63 -5.07
N SER A 116 3.12 -0.37 -6.24
CA SER A 116 1.84 -0.97 -6.65
C SER A 116 1.93 -2.50 -6.77
N TYR A 117 3.00 -3.02 -7.38
CA TYR A 117 3.23 -4.47 -7.46
C TYR A 117 3.41 -5.11 -6.07
N ASN A 118 4.12 -4.45 -5.15
CA ASN A 118 4.25 -4.93 -3.77
C ASN A 118 2.88 -5.04 -3.07
N ASN A 119 2.01 -4.04 -3.24
CA ASN A 119 0.66 -4.04 -2.66
C ASN A 119 -0.24 -5.12 -3.27
N ILE A 120 -0.21 -5.28 -4.59
CA ILE A 120 -0.92 -6.36 -5.30
C ILE A 120 -0.43 -7.74 -4.83
N GLY A 121 0.89 -7.92 -4.73
CA GLY A 121 1.48 -9.15 -4.22
C GLY A 121 1.03 -9.46 -2.79
N THR A 122 0.91 -8.44 -1.94
CA THR A 122 0.41 -8.59 -0.56
C THR A 122 -1.06 -9.03 -0.54
N LEU A 123 -1.88 -8.51 -1.45
CA LEU A 123 -3.28 -8.94 -1.59
C LEU A 123 -3.37 -10.40 -2.05
N TYR A 124 -2.54 -10.82 -3.01
CA TYR A 124 -2.48 -12.23 -3.42
C TYR A 124 -2.03 -13.15 -2.28
N ILE A 125 -1.08 -12.74 -1.42
CA ILE A 125 -0.72 -13.50 -0.20
C ILE A 125 -1.96 -13.71 0.68
N LYS A 126 -2.73 -12.63 0.93
CA LYS A 126 -3.95 -12.70 1.76
C LYS A 126 -5.05 -13.56 1.15
N MET A 127 -5.05 -13.73 -0.17
CA MET A 127 -5.99 -14.57 -0.92
C MET A 127 -5.49 -16.01 -1.11
N GLY A 128 -4.27 -16.36 -0.68
CA GLY A 128 -3.68 -17.70 -0.90
C GLY A 128 -3.17 -17.93 -2.33
N GLU A 129 -3.08 -16.89 -3.15
CA GLU A 129 -2.68 -16.95 -4.56
C GLU A 129 -1.16 -16.87 -4.71
N HIS A 130 -0.45 -17.89 -4.20
CA HIS A 130 1.01 -17.87 -4.01
C HIS A 130 1.81 -17.57 -5.29
N SER A 131 1.47 -18.18 -6.42
CA SER A 131 2.18 -17.96 -7.70
C SER A 131 2.03 -16.52 -8.20
N LYS A 132 0.83 -15.93 -8.07
CA LYS A 132 0.59 -14.53 -8.45
C LYS A 132 1.25 -13.56 -7.49
N ALA A 133 1.30 -13.90 -6.20
CA ALA A 133 2.04 -13.15 -5.21
C ALA A 133 3.53 -13.08 -5.57
N LEU A 134 4.19 -14.23 -5.82
CA LEU A 134 5.61 -14.27 -6.20
C LEU A 134 5.88 -13.44 -7.47
N SER A 135 5.09 -13.63 -8.53
CA SER A 135 5.26 -12.87 -9.77
C SER A 135 5.13 -11.35 -9.55
N SER A 136 4.22 -10.93 -8.65
CA SER A 136 4.08 -9.51 -8.30
C SER A 136 5.28 -9.00 -7.49
N GLN A 137 5.79 -9.78 -6.52
CA GLN A 137 6.97 -9.39 -5.74
C GLN A 137 8.23 -9.35 -6.60
N GLU A 138 8.39 -10.25 -7.57
CA GLU A 138 9.51 -10.25 -8.52
C GLU A 138 9.53 -8.98 -9.37
N LYS A 139 8.38 -8.58 -9.92
CA LYS A 139 8.26 -7.31 -10.67
C LYS A 139 8.56 -6.10 -9.80
N ALA A 140 8.08 -6.09 -8.56
CA ALA A 140 8.38 -5.01 -7.63
C ALA A 140 9.88 -4.92 -7.32
N LEU A 141 10.52 -6.07 -7.10
CA LEU A 141 11.94 -6.18 -6.83
C LEU A 141 12.77 -5.70 -8.03
N GLU A 142 12.43 -6.12 -9.25
CA GLU A 142 13.11 -5.70 -10.47
C GLU A 142 13.09 -4.17 -10.64
N ILE A 143 11.93 -3.55 -10.44
CA ILE A 143 11.78 -2.09 -10.54
C ILE A 143 12.59 -1.39 -9.45
N CYS A 144 12.50 -1.86 -8.20
CA CYS A 144 13.23 -1.28 -7.09
C CYS A 144 14.75 -1.40 -7.29
N GLN A 145 15.26 -2.53 -7.77
CA GLN A 145 16.70 -2.75 -8.02
C GLN A 145 17.24 -1.81 -9.11
N LYS A 146 16.41 -1.47 -10.11
CA LYS A 146 16.80 -0.55 -11.19
C LYS A 146 16.77 0.93 -10.77
N THR A 147 16.05 1.28 -9.70
CA THR A 147 15.75 2.69 -9.41
C THR A 147 16.09 3.16 -8.01
N LEU A 148 16.35 2.26 -7.08
CA LEU A 148 16.60 2.57 -5.68
C LEU A 148 17.98 2.04 -5.25
N PRO A 149 18.62 2.67 -4.24
CA PRO A 149 19.82 2.15 -3.63
C PRO A 149 19.62 0.71 -3.13
N SER A 150 20.69 -0.09 -3.13
CA SER A 150 20.64 -1.51 -2.73
C SER A 150 20.24 -1.76 -1.27
N ASN A 151 20.33 -0.74 -0.42
CA ASN A 151 19.87 -0.76 0.97
C ASN A 151 18.48 -0.12 1.15
N HIS A 152 17.73 0.17 0.08
CA HIS A 152 16.43 0.81 0.24
C HIS A 152 15.40 -0.14 0.88
N PRO A 153 14.62 0.29 1.89
CA PRO A 153 13.63 -0.56 2.59
C PRO A 153 12.60 -1.23 1.66
N SER A 154 12.25 -0.63 0.53
CA SER A 154 11.37 -1.24 -0.48
C SER A 154 11.87 -2.58 -1.02
N LEU A 155 13.19 -2.77 -1.15
CA LEU A 155 13.78 -4.05 -1.55
C LEU A 155 13.55 -5.12 -0.46
N ALA A 156 13.74 -4.72 0.80
CA ALA A 156 13.49 -5.59 1.94
C ALA A 156 12.02 -5.99 2.07
N ASN A 157 11.08 -5.08 1.77
CA ASN A 157 9.64 -5.38 1.73
C ASN A 157 9.32 -6.50 0.73
N SER A 158 9.86 -6.43 -0.49
CA SER A 158 9.63 -7.48 -1.50
C SER A 158 10.19 -8.83 -1.06
N TYR A 159 11.43 -8.86 -0.53
CA TYR A 159 12.01 -10.10 0.00
C TYR A 159 11.24 -10.65 1.20
N TYR A 160 10.81 -9.80 2.13
CA TYR A 160 10.00 -10.21 3.27
C TYR A 160 8.68 -10.84 2.82
N ASN A 161 7.99 -10.22 1.85
CA ASN A 161 6.76 -10.76 1.31
C ASN A 161 6.97 -12.10 0.56
N MET A 162 8.07 -12.26 -0.17
CA MET A 162 8.44 -13.56 -0.76
C MET A 162 8.67 -14.62 0.33
N GLY A 163 9.32 -14.23 1.44
CA GLY A 163 9.47 -15.10 2.61
C GLY A 163 8.13 -15.56 3.18
N LEU A 164 7.16 -14.65 3.33
CA LEU A 164 5.79 -14.98 3.75
C LEU A 164 5.09 -15.93 2.77
N VAL A 165 5.30 -15.78 1.46
CA VAL A 165 4.74 -16.72 0.47
C VAL A 165 5.28 -18.13 0.69
N TYR A 166 6.61 -18.27 0.80
CA TYR A 166 7.23 -19.57 1.01
C TYR A 166 6.92 -20.17 2.38
N GLU A 167 6.75 -19.34 3.41
CA GLU A 167 6.27 -19.78 4.71
C GLU A 167 4.86 -20.39 4.60
N ASN A 168 3.93 -19.72 3.91
CA ASN A 168 2.58 -20.25 3.68
C ASN A 168 2.56 -21.53 2.82
N MET A 169 3.59 -21.74 2.00
CA MET A 169 3.78 -22.95 1.19
C MET A 169 4.56 -24.05 1.95
N GLU A 170 4.90 -23.84 3.23
CA GLU A 170 5.72 -24.73 4.05
C GLU A 170 7.14 -24.98 3.51
N ASP A 171 7.62 -24.17 2.55
CA ASP A 171 9.01 -24.16 2.09
C ASP A 171 9.86 -23.30 3.04
N HIS A 172 10.06 -23.83 4.25
CA HIS A 172 10.78 -23.18 5.33
C HIS A 172 12.21 -22.77 4.96
N SER A 173 12.88 -23.54 4.10
CA SER A 173 14.24 -23.24 3.64
C SER A 173 14.27 -21.93 2.83
N LYS A 174 13.38 -21.81 1.83
CA LYS A 174 13.28 -20.56 1.06
C LYS A 174 12.76 -19.41 1.90
N ALA A 175 11.76 -19.66 2.76
CA ALA A 175 11.24 -18.64 3.66
C ALA A 175 12.35 -18.00 4.50
N LEU A 176 13.21 -18.82 5.14
CA LEU A 176 14.37 -18.33 5.89
C LEU A 176 15.33 -17.54 5.03
N SER A 177 15.70 -18.06 3.86
CA SER A 177 16.62 -17.37 2.94
C SER A 177 16.12 -15.98 2.55
N TYR A 178 14.83 -15.83 2.28
CA TYR A 178 14.21 -14.56 1.94
C TYR A 178 14.06 -13.62 3.14
N PHE A 179 13.66 -14.12 4.30
CA PHE A 179 13.61 -13.31 5.51
C PHE A 179 14.99 -12.80 5.93
N GLU A 180 16.03 -13.61 5.86
CA GLU A 180 17.41 -13.19 6.16
C GLU A 180 17.92 -12.13 5.19
N ARG A 181 17.54 -12.21 3.90
CA ARG A 181 17.83 -11.15 2.92
C ARG A 181 17.13 -9.85 3.28
N ALA A 182 15.85 -9.91 3.65
CA ALA A 182 15.10 -8.72 4.09
C ALA A 182 15.71 -8.10 5.34
N LEU A 183 16.06 -8.92 6.35
CA LEU A 183 16.65 -8.48 7.60
C LEU A 183 17.96 -7.71 7.36
N ARG A 184 18.88 -8.28 6.56
CA ARG A 184 20.16 -7.62 6.23
C ARG A 184 19.99 -6.25 5.60
N ILE A 185 18.97 -6.06 4.77
CA ILE A 185 18.69 -4.75 4.15
C ILE A 185 18.11 -3.80 5.20
N TYR A 186 17.13 -4.23 5.99
CA TYR A 186 16.55 -3.40 7.03
C TYR A 186 17.57 -2.94 8.07
N GLU A 187 18.48 -3.81 8.53
CA GLU A 187 19.54 -3.46 9.49
C GLU A 187 20.50 -2.40 8.95
N ARG A 188 20.71 -2.35 7.63
CA ARG A 188 21.56 -1.33 6.99
C ARG A 188 20.83 -0.01 6.71
N ALA A 189 19.50 -0.03 6.74
CA ALA A 189 18.66 1.07 6.30
C ALA A 189 17.93 1.79 7.43
N LEU A 190 17.67 1.08 8.54
CA LEU A 190 16.78 1.50 9.60
C LEU A 190 17.46 1.36 10.97
N PRO A 191 17.05 2.15 11.98
CA PRO A 191 17.51 1.96 13.35
C PRO A 191 17.17 0.56 13.87
N PRO A 192 18.00 -0.05 14.75
CA PRO A 192 17.76 -1.39 15.29
C PRO A 192 16.41 -1.57 16.00
N THR A 193 15.82 -0.48 16.50
CA THR A 193 14.51 -0.47 17.16
C THR A 193 13.33 -0.44 16.19
N HIS A 194 13.57 -0.40 14.88
CA HIS A 194 12.52 -0.25 13.89
C HIS A 194 11.61 -1.50 13.84
N PRO A 195 10.26 -1.35 13.85
CA PRO A 195 9.32 -2.48 13.86
C PRO A 195 9.52 -3.50 12.74
N HIS A 196 9.95 -3.06 11.55
CA HIS A 196 10.27 -3.97 10.45
C HIS A 196 11.37 -4.99 10.78
N ILE A 197 12.44 -4.57 11.46
CA ILE A 197 13.51 -5.49 11.90
C ILE A 197 12.92 -6.52 12.86
N GLN A 198 12.18 -6.05 13.87
CA GLN A 198 11.54 -6.93 14.86
C GLN A 198 10.57 -7.94 14.22
N ASN A 199 9.77 -7.49 13.26
CA ASN A 199 8.83 -8.36 12.55
C ASN A 199 9.56 -9.46 11.76
N VAL A 200 10.60 -9.11 11.01
CA VAL A 200 11.37 -10.10 10.23
C VAL A 200 12.09 -11.08 11.15
N SER A 201 12.73 -10.61 12.23
CA SER A 201 13.38 -11.47 13.21
C SER A 201 12.39 -12.48 13.84
N LYS A 202 11.18 -12.02 14.18
CA LYS A 202 10.12 -12.90 14.69
C LYS A 202 9.69 -13.94 13.66
N SER A 203 9.53 -13.57 12.39
CA SER A 203 9.24 -14.54 11.31
C SER A 203 10.35 -15.58 11.16
N ILE A 204 11.62 -15.17 11.24
CA ILE A 204 12.76 -16.09 11.20
C ILE A 204 12.70 -17.09 12.37
N GLU A 205 12.42 -16.63 13.59
CA GLU A 205 12.31 -17.49 14.77
C GLU A 205 11.18 -18.51 14.62
N ILE A 206 10.01 -18.08 14.13
CA ILE A 206 8.85 -18.94 13.89
C ILE A 206 9.21 -20.04 12.89
N VAL A 207 9.78 -19.67 11.74
CA VAL A 207 10.15 -20.65 10.71
C VAL A 207 11.24 -21.60 11.23
N LYS A 208 12.25 -21.12 11.96
CA LYS A 208 13.28 -21.99 12.58
C LYS A 208 12.70 -22.99 13.56
N LYS A 209 11.66 -22.61 14.32
CA LYS A 209 10.96 -23.51 15.24
C LYS A 209 10.18 -24.60 14.49
N ASN A 210 9.56 -24.24 13.37
CA ASN A 210 8.81 -25.19 12.55
C ASN A 210 9.73 -26.13 11.76
N TYR A 211 10.88 -25.64 11.30
CA TYR A 211 11.88 -26.44 10.58
C TYR A 211 12.51 -27.57 11.40
N LYS A 212 12.50 -27.46 12.74
CA LYS A 212 13.09 -28.44 13.66
C LYS A 212 12.10 -29.49 14.18
N LYS A 213 10.83 -29.39 13.80
CA LYS A 213 9.79 -30.38 14.12
C LYS A 213 9.62 -31.36 12.98
#